data_AF-A0A2H0QCT7-F1
#
_entry.id   AF-A0A2H0QCT7-F1
#
_cell.length_a   1.000
_cell.length_b   1.000
_cell.length_c   1.000
_cell.angle_alpha   90.00
_cell.angle_beta   90.00
_cell.angle_gamma   90.00
#
_symmetry.space_group_name_H-M   'P 1'
#
loop_
_entity.id
_entity.type
_entity.pdbx_description
1 polymer ?
#
loop_
_entity_poly.entity_id
_entity_poly.type
_entity_poly.pdbx_seq_one_letter_code
_entity_poly.pdbx_strand_id
1 'polypeptide(L)'
;MVKSKKFWKERKWMRFSFWIFLSILLFANAANASFVQSDWASSDNVKARILIDNSEVSVEVKTDPDWHIYYKDPGEAGWATEFDFSGSRDFEVQEVIYPEYELHEEYGIKTNVYHGGAIFPVDGKLGAKPYINLNLKGAVCNQICVPFDMQLSWEAGEIAVEAGENVNAESFNFSIIITAFLAGLLLNIMPCVLPVLSLKVLSVIKQVGKERAHARMNFLSTSAGIITSFLVLAAGTAILKSAGHNLGWGLHFQSPIFVGLLTLVTFIFALSLFGVFHLRVPSWISDSGVHKDSMVGNFLAGVLATLLGTACTAPVLVTAVSFALAGSVFDIFLIFTIMGVGMAFPYLLFAANPNFANFLPKPGKWMNTAKQILGLLLLLTSLWLGSILYGQLVMTETSPMGEAKTTEEVIWYEFDEEKIPELVEQGKVVFVDITASWCVNCQANKIRVLATDEIEEIFAQKDVITMRGDMTKPQKHLLEYIKKYNRYGIPFNAVYGTSAPEGILLEPLLSKDAVKAAVEKAR
;
A
#
# COMPACT_ATOMS: atom_id res chain seq x y z
N MET A 1 54.14 21.74 12.79
CA MET A 1 53.77 20.53 12.02
C MET A 1 52.71 19.61 12.68
N VAL A 2 52.15 19.93 13.86
CA VAL A 2 51.18 19.03 14.55
C VAL A 2 49.71 19.22 14.10
N LYS A 3 49.35 20.36 13.47
CA LYS A 3 47.97 20.65 13.03
C LYS A 3 47.51 19.90 11.76
N SER A 4 48.40 19.47 10.86
CA SER A 4 47.97 18.83 9.59
C SER A 4 47.60 17.35 9.74
N LYS A 5 48.22 16.61 10.68
CA LYS A 5 47.89 15.19 10.94
C LYS A 5 46.49 15.00 11.50
N LYS A 6 45.98 15.95 12.29
CA LYS A 6 44.63 15.87 12.90
C LYS A 6 43.53 16.10 11.86
N PHE A 7 43.75 17.04 10.95
CA PHE A 7 42.83 17.38 9.85
C PHE A 7 42.66 16.21 8.85
N TRP A 8 43.73 15.44 8.62
CA TRP A 8 43.68 14.25 7.77
C TRP A 8 42.90 13.07 8.38
N LYS A 9 42.86 12.96 9.71
CA LYS A 9 42.14 11.90 10.42
C LYS A 9 40.62 12.08 10.35
N GLU A 10 40.14 13.33 10.44
CA GLU A 10 38.71 13.69 10.32
C GLU A 10 38.19 13.44 8.90
N ARG A 11 38.99 13.75 7.86
CA ARG A 11 38.61 13.55 6.45
C ARG A 11 38.52 12.06 6.06
N LYS A 12 39.34 11.18 6.66
CA LYS A 12 39.25 9.72 6.47
C LYS A 12 37.97 9.14 7.06
N TRP A 13 37.54 9.64 8.22
CA TRP A 13 36.30 9.21 8.88
C TRP A 13 35.05 9.58 8.07
N MET A 14 34.99 10.80 7.54
CA MET A 14 33.87 11.21 6.67
C MET A 14 33.79 10.37 5.40
N ARG A 15 34.93 10.05 4.77
CA ARG A 15 34.96 9.17 3.60
C ARG A 15 34.52 7.75 3.97
N PHE A 16 35.03 7.19 5.07
CA PHE A 16 34.65 5.85 5.52
C PHE A 16 33.15 5.73 5.84
N SER A 17 32.58 6.72 6.54
CA SER A 17 31.15 6.74 6.86
C SER A 17 30.26 6.94 5.62
N PHE A 18 30.70 7.76 4.66
CA PHE A 18 30.02 7.95 3.37
C PHE A 18 30.03 6.67 2.52
N TRP A 19 31.17 5.97 2.46
CA TRP A 19 31.28 4.71 1.73
C TRP A 19 30.48 3.58 2.38
N ILE A 20 30.42 3.49 3.71
CA ILE A 20 29.53 2.53 4.40
C ILE A 20 28.06 2.82 4.07
N PHE A 21 27.65 4.09 4.13
CA PHE A 21 26.28 4.49 3.82
C PHE A 21 25.89 4.19 2.36
N LEU A 22 26.81 4.46 1.41
CA LEU A 22 26.64 4.14 0.00
C LEU A 22 26.64 2.63 -0.28
N SER A 23 27.45 1.85 0.46
CA SER A 23 27.51 0.39 0.34
C SER A 23 26.24 -0.28 0.85
N ILE A 24 25.65 0.24 1.93
CA ILE A 24 24.37 -0.24 2.47
C ILE A 24 23.22 0.09 1.51
N LEU A 25 23.25 1.27 0.89
CA LEU A 25 22.29 1.66 -0.17
C LEU A 25 22.42 0.82 -1.45
N LEU A 26 23.63 0.38 -1.80
CA LEU A 26 23.89 -0.46 -2.96
C LEU A 26 23.58 -1.96 -2.71
N PHE A 27 23.80 -2.47 -1.50
CA PHE A 27 23.47 -3.86 -1.14
C PHE A 27 21.96 -4.11 -1.02
N ALA A 28 21.16 -3.07 -0.75
CA ALA A 28 19.70 -3.18 -0.70
C ALA A 28 19.05 -3.53 -2.06
N ASN A 29 19.79 -3.48 -3.18
CA ASN A 29 19.28 -3.74 -4.53
C ASN A 29 19.74 -5.08 -5.14
N ALA A 30 20.40 -5.96 -4.37
CA ALA A 30 20.97 -7.22 -4.89
C ALA A 30 20.46 -8.46 -4.14
N ALA A 31 19.14 -8.54 -3.93
CA ALA A 31 18.47 -9.79 -3.58
C ALA A 31 17.58 -10.20 -4.76
N ASN A 32 18.15 -10.90 -5.75
CA ASN A 32 17.34 -11.63 -6.71
C ASN A 32 16.90 -12.93 -6.04
N ALA A 33 15.63 -13.02 -5.66
CA ALA A 33 15.01 -14.26 -5.22
C ALA A 33 14.75 -15.17 -6.43
N SER A 34 15.18 -16.42 -6.36
CA SER A 34 14.92 -17.45 -7.37
C SER A 34 13.49 -17.95 -7.18
N PHE A 35 12.60 -17.53 -8.07
CA PHE A 35 11.18 -17.72 -7.93
C PHE A 35 10.70 -18.93 -8.78
N VAL A 36 9.90 -19.86 -8.23
CA VAL A 36 9.34 -20.98 -9.00
C VAL A 36 8.06 -20.52 -9.70
N GLN A 37 8.07 -20.46 -11.03
CA GLN A 37 7.00 -19.88 -11.84
C GLN A 37 6.38 -20.91 -12.79
N SER A 38 5.06 -20.85 -13.01
CA SER A 38 4.42 -21.58 -14.10
C SER A 38 4.69 -20.93 -15.46
N ASP A 39 4.33 -21.63 -16.53
CA ASP A 39 4.19 -21.02 -17.85
C ASP A 39 3.10 -19.94 -17.83
N TRP A 40 3.21 -19.00 -18.78
CA TRP A 40 2.21 -17.97 -18.99
C TRP A 40 0.98 -18.55 -19.67
N ALA A 41 -0.20 -18.37 -19.07
CA ALA A 41 -1.47 -18.39 -19.77
C ALA A 41 -1.75 -16.99 -20.33
N SER A 42 -2.30 -16.89 -21.54
CA SER A 42 -2.58 -15.62 -22.21
C SER A 42 -3.97 -15.63 -22.83
N SER A 43 -4.69 -14.51 -22.75
CA SER A 43 -5.96 -14.25 -23.42
C SER A 43 -5.99 -12.78 -23.82
N ASP A 44 -6.07 -12.49 -25.12
CA ASP A 44 -6.06 -11.12 -25.66
C ASP A 44 -4.94 -10.25 -25.04
N ASN A 45 -5.30 -9.12 -24.42
CA ASN A 45 -4.38 -8.13 -23.82
C ASN A 45 -4.03 -8.42 -22.35
N VAL A 46 -4.26 -9.65 -21.87
CA VAL A 46 -3.93 -10.08 -20.50
C VAL A 46 -3.23 -11.45 -20.50
N LYS A 47 -2.23 -11.58 -19.63
CA LYS A 47 -1.53 -12.83 -19.37
C LYS A 47 -1.34 -13.04 -17.88
N ALA A 48 -1.40 -14.29 -17.43
CA ALA A 48 -1.24 -14.64 -16.04
C ALA A 48 -0.30 -15.84 -15.88
N ARG A 49 0.33 -15.95 -14.71
CA ARG A 49 1.07 -17.13 -14.29
C ARG A 49 0.99 -17.34 -12.78
N ILE A 50 1.13 -18.59 -12.38
CA ILE A 50 1.22 -18.95 -10.97
C ILE A 50 2.66 -18.75 -10.53
N LEU A 51 2.76 -18.16 -9.36
CA LEU A 51 3.99 -17.79 -8.73
C LEU A 51 4.11 -18.59 -7.40
N ILE A 52 5.21 -19.33 -7.16
CA ILE A 52 5.51 -19.97 -5.88
C ILE A 52 6.88 -19.52 -5.30
N ASP A 53 6.86 -18.99 -4.08
CA ASP A 53 8.06 -18.66 -3.28
C ASP A 53 7.89 -19.14 -1.85
N ASN A 54 8.82 -19.96 -1.34
CA ASN A 54 8.81 -20.45 0.05
C ASN A 54 7.44 -21.00 0.54
N SER A 55 6.73 -21.73 -0.33
CA SER A 55 5.37 -22.26 -0.10
C SER A 55 4.24 -21.23 -0.08
N GLU A 56 4.53 -19.96 -0.36
CA GLU A 56 3.53 -18.95 -0.65
C GLU A 56 3.18 -19.00 -2.14
N VAL A 57 1.88 -19.05 -2.42
CA VAL A 57 1.35 -19.00 -3.78
C VAL A 57 0.93 -17.58 -4.07
N SER A 58 1.29 -17.08 -5.24
CA SER A 58 0.80 -15.82 -5.79
C SER A 58 0.35 -16.04 -7.23
N VAL A 59 -0.49 -15.14 -7.74
CA VAL A 59 -0.87 -15.11 -9.16
C VAL A 59 -0.40 -13.78 -9.71
N GLU A 60 0.53 -13.81 -10.66
CA GLU A 60 0.93 -12.60 -11.38
C GLU A 60 0.05 -12.45 -12.61
N VAL A 61 -0.66 -11.34 -12.71
CA VAL A 61 -1.44 -10.95 -13.88
C VAL A 61 -0.78 -9.71 -14.49
N LYS A 62 -0.56 -9.71 -15.80
CA LYS A 62 -0.01 -8.59 -16.56
C LYS A 62 -0.93 -8.24 -17.71
N THR A 63 -1.07 -6.96 -17.97
CA THR A 63 -1.78 -6.44 -19.13
C THR A 63 -0.79 -5.79 -20.11
N ASP A 64 -1.23 -5.59 -21.34
CA ASP A 64 -0.52 -4.75 -22.31
C ASP A 64 -0.53 -3.26 -21.87
N PRO A 65 0.38 -2.43 -22.40
CA PRO A 65 0.42 -1.00 -22.09
C PRO A 65 -0.95 -0.33 -22.28
N ASP A 66 -1.32 0.54 -21.34
CA ASP A 66 -2.60 1.28 -21.31
C ASP A 66 -3.86 0.43 -21.06
N TRP A 67 -3.72 -0.87 -20.82
CA TRP A 67 -4.83 -1.74 -20.39
C TRP A 67 -4.81 -1.96 -18.88
N HIS A 68 -5.99 -2.15 -18.30
CA HIS A 68 -6.19 -2.40 -16.88
C HIS A 68 -7.16 -3.56 -16.63
N ILE A 69 -7.07 -4.15 -15.44
CA ILE A 69 -8.04 -5.11 -14.88
C ILE A 69 -8.68 -4.53 -13.62
N TYR A 70 -9.77 -5.12 -13.14
CA TYR A 70 -10.55 -4.55 -12.02
C TYR A 70 -10.23 -5.19 -10.66
N TYR A 71 -10.39 -4.36 -9.62
CA TYR A 71 -10.43 -4.78 -8.23
C TYR A 71 -11.62 -5.70 -7.92
N LYS A 72 -11.60 -6.39 -6.77
CA LYS A 72 -12.72 -7.23 -6.30
C LYS A 72 -14.04 -6.46 -6.17
N ASP A 73 -13.94 -5.17 -5.83
CA ASP A 73 -15.04 -4.21 -5.86
C ASP A 73 -14.71 -3.19 -6.95
N PRO A 74 -15.21 -3.37 -8.19
CA PRO A 74 -14.79 -2.61 -9.35
C PRO A 74 -15.20 -1.14 -9.29
N GLY A 75 -16.05 -0.73 -8.33
CA GLY A 75 -16.58 0.62 -8.20
C GLY A 75 -17.92 0.77 -8.92
N GLU A 76 -18.15 1.92 -9.54
CA GLU A 76 -19.42 2.24 -10.20
C GLU A 76 -19.68 1.37 -11.44
N ALA A 77 -18.62 0.78 -12.00
CA ALA A 77 -18.68 -0.25 -13.03
C ALA A 77 -17.33 -1.00 -13.15
N GLY A 78 -17.36 -2.17 -13.77
CA GLY A 78 -16.23 -3.06 -14.08
C GLY A 78 -16.57 -4.52 -13.76
N TRP A 79 -15.93 -5.48 -14.42
CA TRP A 79 -16.01 -6.90 -14.02
C TRP A 79 -14.74 -7.28 -13.26
N ALA A 80 -14.91 -7.55 -11.97
CA ALA A 80 -13.86 -7.96 -11.05
C ALA A 80 -12.99 -9.10 -11.59
N THR A 81 -11.70 -9.06 -11.25
CA THR A 81 -10.79 -10.18 -11.46
C THR A 81 -11.11 -11.26 -10.43
N GLU A 82 -11.64 -12.39 -10.85
CA GLU A 82 -12.09 -13.49 -9.99
C GLU A 82 -11.17 -14.70 -10.10
N PHE A 83 -10.90 -15.35 -8.96
CA PHE A 83 -10.00 -16.49 -8.83
C PHE A 83 -10.76 -17.71 -8.30
N ASP A 84 -10.76 -18.79 -9.08
CA ASP A 84 -11.36 -20.06 -8.69
C ASP A 84 -10.30 -21.16 -8.66
N PHE A 85 -9.96 -21.61 -7.45
CA PHE A 85 -8.98 -22.67 -7.20
C PHE A 85 -9.62 -24.04 -6.93
N SER A 86 -10.93 -24.19 -7.13
CA SER A 86 -11.69 -25.40 -6.76
C SER A 86 -11.19 -26.70 -7.41
N GLY A 87 -10.49 -26.60 -8.55
CA GLY A 87 -9.88 -27.75 -9.24
C GLY A 87 -8.53 -28.20 -8.68
N SER A 88 -8.00 -27.53 -7.64
CA SER A 88 -6.69 -27.84 -7.06
C SER A 88 -6.72 -29.09 -6.19
N ARG A 89 -5.58 -29.78 -6.08
CA ARG A 89 -5.38 -30.93 -5.17
C ARG A 89 -4.20 -30.66 -4.27
N ASP A 90 -4.33 -31.05 -3.00
CA ASP A 90 -3.27 -30.86 -1.99
C ASP A 90 -2.84 -29.38 -1.86
N PHE A 91 -3.82 -28.49 -2.04
CA PHE A 91 -3.71 -27.04 -1.87
C PHE A 91 -5.04 -26.51 -1.30
N GLU A 92 -4.99 -26.01 -0.06
CA GLU A 92 -6.16 -25.47 0.65
C GLU A 92 -6.10 -23.94 0.64
N VAL A 93 -6.98 -23.30 -0.12
CA VAL A 93 -7.05 -21.83 -0.25
C VAL A 93 -8.02 -21.26 0.78
N GLN A 94 -7.53 -20.33 1.60
CA GLN A 94 -8.36 -19.56 2.53
C GLN A 94 -8.93 -18.32 1.83
N GLU A 95 -8.05 -17.48 1.27
CA GLU A 95 -8.45 -16.27 0.54
C GLU A 95 -7.39 -15.81 -0.46
N VAL A 96 -7.83 -15.02 -1.45
CA VAL A 96 -6.93 -14.30 -2.34
C VAL A 96 -6.83 -12.85 -1.86
N ILE A 97 -5.61 -12.40 -1.65
CA ILE A 97 -5.30 -11.06 -1.18
C ILE A 97 -5.23 -10.14 -2.39
N TYR A 98 -6.15 -9.17 -2.47
CA TYR A 98 -6.15 -8.16 -3.51
C TYR A 98 -5.29 -6.97 -3.05
N PRO A 99 -4.21 -6.61 -3.77
CA PRO A 99 -3.37 -5.47 -3.43
C PRO A 99 -4.12 -4.13 -3.58
N GLU A 100 -3.50 -3.04 -3.14
CA GLU A 100 -4.07 -1.69 -3.27
C GLU A 100 -4.35 -1.36 -4.74
N TYR A 101 -5.58 -0.92 -5.01
CA TYR A 101 -6.04 -0.55 -6.34
C TYR A 101 -5.85 0.95 -6.58
N GLU A 102 -5.87 1.33 -7.85
CA GLU A 102 -5.87 2.73 -8.27
C GLU A 102 -7.30 3.16 -8.64
N LEU A 103 -7.67 4.37 -8.26
CA LEU A 103 -8.91 5.00 -8.73
C LEU A 103 -8.70 5.49 -10.16
N HIS A 104 -9.46 4.92 -11.09
CA HIS A 104 -9.52 5.39 -12.46
C HIS A 104 -10.87 6.07 -12.67
N GLU A 105 -10.83 7.32 -13.10
CA GLU A 105 -12.04 8.06 -13.47
C GLU A 105 -12.04 8.23 -14.98
N GLU A 106 -12.86 7.43 -15.66
CA GLU A 106 -13.08 7.58 -17.09
C GLU A 106 -14.54 7.88 -17.34
N TYR A 107 -14.76 8.90 -18.15
CA TYR A 107 -16.09 9.38 -18.44
C TYR A 107 -16.95 9.70 -17.19
N GLY A 108 -16.33 10.15 -16.09
CA GLY A 108 -17.02 10.56 -14.86
C GLY A 108 -17.50 9.38 -14.00
N ILE A 109 -17.03 8.17 -14.31
CA ILE A 109 -17.30 6.96 -13.55
C ILE A 109 -16.04 6.59 -12.82
N LYS A 110 -16.18 6.34 -11.53
CA LYS A 110 -15.07 5.95 -10.68
C LYS A 110 -15.00 4.44 -10.59
N THR A 111 -13.90 3.90 -11.09
CA THR A 111 -13.61 2.48 -11.04
C THR A 111 -12.31 2.21 -10.29
N ASN A 112 -12.22 1.01 -9.72
CA ASN A 112 -11.08 0.55 -8.96
C ASN A 112 -10.31 -0.46 -9.80
N VAL A 113 -9.09 -0.11 -10.23
CA VAL A 113 -8.38 -0.84 -11.28
C VAL A 113 -6.91 -1.10 -10.94
N TYR A 114 -6.28 -1.96 -11.74
CA TYR A 114 -4.85 -2.21 -11.76
C TYR A 114 -4.29 -1.98 -13.17
N HIS A 115 -3.61 -0.85 -13.37
CA HIS A 115 -2.92 -0.55 -14.64
C HIS A 115 -1.66 -1.41 -14.78
N GLY A 116 -1.49 -2.06 -15.94
CA GLY A 116 -0.36 -2.98 -16.18
C GLY A 116 -0.48 -4.34 -15.48
N GLY A 117 -1.57 -4.58 -14.75
CA GLY A 117 -1.83 -5.79 -13.97
C GLY A 117 -1.37 -5.69 -12.51
N ALA A 118 -1.38 -6.81 -11.80
CA ALA A 118 -1.06 -6.89 -10.38
C ALA A 118 -0.59 -8.31 -9.99
N ILE A 119 0.05 -8.42 -8.82
CA ILE A 119 0.40 -9.69 -8.20
C ILE A 119 -0.56 -9.91 -7.03
N PHE A 120 -1.25 -11.04 -7.04
CA PHE A 120 -2.27 -11.42 -6.07
C PHE A 120 -1.75 -12.56 -5.18
N PRO A 121 -1.32 -12.28 -3.95
CA PRO A 121 -0.96 -13.32 -3.00
C PRO A 121 -2.17 -14.18 -2.65
N VAL A 122 -1.95 -15.47 -2.46
CA VAL A 122 -2.98 -16.44 -2.07
C VAL A 122 -2.64 -16.96 -0.68
N ASP A 123 -3.47 -16.65 0.30
CA ASP A 123 -3.37 -17.27 1.61
C ASP A 123 -3.91 -18.70 1.50
N GLY A 124 -2.99 -19.67 1.54
CA GLY A 124 -3.33 -21.08 1.42
C GLY A 124 -2.21 -21.99 1.89
N LYS A 125 -2.56 -23.24 2.17
CA LYS A 125 -1.63 -24.28 2.61
C LYS A 125 -1.36 -25.25 1.48
N LEU A 126 -0.10 -25.35 1.07
CA LEU A 126 0.38 -26.39 0.15
C LEU A 126 0.68 -27.67 0.92
N GLY A 127 0.28 -28.80 0.36
CA GLY A 127 0.66 -30.12 0.86
C GLY A 127 1.97 -30.64 0.27
N ALA A 128 2.16 -31.95 0.30
CA ALA A 128 3.42 -32.59 -0.08
C ALA A 128 3.60 -32.74 -1.60
N LYS A 129 2.49 -32.83 -2.36
CA LYS A 129 2.48 -32.89 -3.83
C LYS A 129 1.34 -32.02 -4.39
N PRO A 130 1.44 -30.69 -4.24
CA PRO A 130 0.40 -29.78 -4.68
C PRO A 130 0.24 -29.82 -6.20
N TYR A 131 -1.03 -29.89 -6.63
CA TYR A 131 -1.46 -29.62 -7.99
C TYR A 131 -2.38 -28.40 -7.94
N ILE A 132 -1.90 -27.27 -8.43
CA ILE A 132 -2.65 -26.02 -8.45
C ILE A 132 -3.39 -25.95 -9.79
N ASN A 133 -4.71 -25.79 -9.73
CA ASN A 133 -5.55 -25.52 -10.89
C ASN A 133 -6.37 -24.26 -10.59
N LEU A 134 -6.13 -23.22 -11.37
CA LEU A 134 -6.75 -21.92 -11.23
C LEU A 134 -7.55 -21.62 -12.50
N ASN A 135 -8.84 -21.33 -12.32
CA ASN A 135 -9.64 -20.64 -13.32
C ASN A 135 -9.70 -19.15 -12.96
N LEU A 136 -9.16 -18.31 -13.84
CA LEU A 136 -9.07 -16.87 -13.68
C LEU A 136 -10.03 -16.18 -14.66
N LYS A 137 -10.93 -15.35 -14.14
CA LYS A 137 -11.98 -14.66 -14.92
C LYS A 137 -12.01 -13.17 -14.65
N GLY A 138 -12.56 -12.40 -15.58
CA GLY A 138 -12.79 -10.97 -15.39
C GLY A 138 -12.88 -10.23 -16.71
N ALA A 139 -12.71 -8.90 -16.67
CA ALA A 139 -12.56 -8.09 -17.87
C ALA A 139 -11.23 -7.31 -17.88
N VAL A 140 -10.62 -7.22 -19.04
CA VAL A 140 -9.48 -6.35 -19.33
C VAL A 140 -9.96 -5.18 -20.19
N CYS A 141 -9.65 -3.95 -19.78
CA CYS A 141 -10.21 -2.75 -20.39
C CYS A 141 -9.16 -1.70 -20.75
N ASN A 142 -9.44 -1.00 -21.84
CA ASN A 142 -8.85 0.28 -22.23
C ASN A 142 -10.03 1.10 -22.80
N GLN A 143 -9.99 1.51 -24.07
CA GLN A 143 -11.14 2.11 -24.78
C GLN A 143 -12.33 1.14 -24.93
N ILE A 144 -12.05 -0.16 -24.91
CA ILE A 144 -13.03 -1.24 -24.95
C ILE A 144 -12.77 -2.21 -23.80
N CYS A 145 -13.82 -2.90 -23.37
CA CYS A 145 -13.75 -3.92 -22.34
C CYS A 145 -13.96 -5.30 -22.94
N VAL A 146 -12.99 -6.20 -22.73
CA VAL A 146 -13.00 -7.56 -23.24
C VAL A 146 -13.00 -8.55 -22.07
N PRO A 147 -14.00 -9.45 -21.98
CA PRO A 147 -14.01 -10.48 -20.94
C PRO A 147 -12.96 -11.57 -21.24
N PHE A 148 -12.34 -12.09 -20.19
CA PHE A 148 -11.40 -13.21 -20.27
C PHE A 148 -11.78 -14.33 -19.29
N ASP A 149 -11.48 -15.57 -19.69
CA ASP A 149 -11.61 -16.80 -18.89
C ASP A 149 -10.41 -17.68 -19.26
N MET A 150 -9.47 -17.87 -18.33
CA MET A 150 -8.24 -18.61 -18.58
C MET A 150 -7.95 -19.62 -17.48
N GLN A 151 -7.43 -20.78 -17.89
CA GLN A 151 -7.07 -21.86 -16.97
C GLN A 151 -5.55 -21.98 -16.85
N LEU A 152 -5.07 -21.94 -15.62
CA LEU A 152 -3.66 -22.13 -15.28
C LEU A 152 -3.52 -23.42 -14.48
N SER A 153 -2.46 -24.18 -14.77
CA SER A 153 -2.11 -25.33 -13.95
C SER A 153 -0.62 -25.37 -13.63
N TRP A 154 -0.30 -25.87 -12.45
CA TRP A 154 1.06 -26.12 -12.00
C TRP A 154 1.09 -27.39 -11.16
N GLU A 155 2.08 -28.24 -11.39
CA GLU A 155 2.30 -29.48 -10.66
C GLU A 155 3.73 -29.49 -10.11
N ALA A 156 3.88 -29.86 -8.84
CA ALA A 156 5.19 -30.05 -8.25
C ALA A 156 5.90 -31.24 -8.93
N GLY A 157 6.94 -30.96 -9.72
CA GLY A 157 7.92 -31.99 -10.13
C GLY A 157 8.65 -32.55 -8.91
N GLU A 158 9.24 -33.77 -9.01
CA GLU A 158 10.12 -34.30 -7.95
C GLU A 158 11.11 -33.22 -7.56
N ILE A 159 10.95 -32.69 -6.34
CA ILE A 159 11.76 -31.58 -5.84
C ILE A 159 13.18 -32.13 -5.65
N ALA A 160 14.01 -31.98 -6.67
CA ALA A 160 15.45 -31.96 -6.52
C ALA A 160 15.78 -30.72 -5.70
N VAL A 161 15.79 -30.89 -4.37
CA VAL A 161 16.33 -29.93 -3.42
C VAL A 161 17.84 -29.83 -3.70
N GLU A 162 18.23 -28.98 -4.65
CA GLU A 162 19.59 -28.47 -4.69
C GLU A 162 19.74 -27.39 -3.62
N ALA A 163 20.67 -27.66 -2.71
CA ALA A 163 20.86 -26.98 -1.45
C ALA A 163 21.01 -25.46 -1.60
N GLY A 164 20.08 -24.74 -0.97
CA GLY A 164 20.12 -23.30 -0.73
C GLY A 164 19.45 -22.94 0.60
N GLU A 165 19.88 -23.63 1.66
CA GLU A 165 19.68 -23.39 3.10
C GLU A 165 18.24 -23.33 3.65
N ASN A 166 17.86 -24.41 4.36
CA ASN A 166 16.58 -24.65 5.00
C ASN A 166 16.14 -23.53 5.98
N VAL A 167 14.91 -23.05 5.84
CA VAL A 167 14.17 -22.44 6.96
C VAL A 167 13.00 -23.34 7.32
N ASN A 168 13.29 -24.39 8.10
CA ASN A 168 12.26 -25.21 8.70
C ASN A 168 11.49 -24.37 9.73
N ALA A 169 10.16 -24.47 9.70
CA ALA A 169 9.25 -23.93 10.72
C ALA A 169 9.37 -24.62 12.11
N GLU A 170 10.47 -25.33 12.38
CA GLU A 170 10.84 -25.82 13.72
C GLU A 170 12.29 -25.49 14.12
N SER A 171 13.00 -24.65 13.37
CA SER A 171 14.31 -24.14 13.81
C SER A 171 14.32 -22.63 13.71
N PHE A 172 14.37 -21.96 14.86
CA PHE A 172 14.67 -20.53 14.97
C PHE A 172 15.89 -20.20 14.11
N ASN A 173 15.66 -19.59 12.95
CA ASN A 173 16.73 -19.38 12.00
C ASN A 173 17.63 -18.24 12.51
N PHE A 174 18.93 -18.51 12.59
CA PHE A 174 19.94 -17.53 13.01
C PHE A 174 19.87 -16.25 12.19
N SER A 175 19.39 -16.33 10.94
CA SER A 175 19.14 -15.19 10.06
C SER A 175 18.15 -14.17 10.65
N ILE A 176 17.05 -14.60 11.27
CA ILE A 176 16.04 -13.71 11.88
C ILE A 176 16.65 -12.94 13.06
N ILE A 177 17.48 -13.61 13.85
CA ILE A 177 18.18 -12.99 14.98
C ILE A 177 19.16 -11.92 14.47
N ILE A 178 19.90 -12.23 13.41
CA ILE A 178 20.81 -11.26 12.79
C ILE A 178 20.05 -10.06 12.23
N THR A 179 18.97 -10.28 11.47
CA THR A 179 18.21 -9.18 10.86
C THR A 179 17.53 -8.31 11.91
N ALA A 180 16.92 -8.90 12.95
CA ALA A 180 16.36 -8.16 14.08
C ALA A 180 17.44 -7.33 14.82
N PHE A 181 18.62 -7.90 15.03
CA PHE A 181 19.73 -7.19 15.66
C PHE A 181 20.23 -6.03 14.80
N LEU A 182 20.39 -6.26 13.49
CA LEU A 182 20.78 -5.23 12.53
C LEU A 182 19.73 -4.11 12.42
N ALA A 183 18.44 -4.46 12.43
CA ALA A 183 17.35 -3.50 12.47
C ALA A 183 17.44 -2.62 13.72
N GLY A 184 17.67 -3.22 14.90
CA GLY A 184 17.92 -2.49 16.15
C GLY A 184 19.13 -1.57 16.08
N LEU A 185 20.24 -2.02 15.47
CA LEU A 185 21.43 -1.22 15.29
C LEU A 185 21.16 -0.01 14.36
N LEU A 186 20.37 -0.22 13.30
CA LEU A 186 19.98 0.82 12.34
C LEU A 186 19.16 1.95 13.00
N LEU A 187 18.39 1.66 14.05
CA LEU A 187 17.65 2.68 14.82
C LEU A 187 18.58 3.76 15.41
N ASN A 188 19.86 3.46 15.66
CA ASN A 188 20.83 4.45 16.15
C ASN A 188 21.29 5.45 15.08
N ILE A 189 21.15 5.11 13.80
CA ILE A 189 21.59 5.93 12.66
C ILE A 189 20.46 6.84 12.16
N MET A 190 19.24 6.62 12.65
CA MET A 190 18.05 7.38 12.27
C MET A 190 18.10 8.84 12.74
N PRO A 191 17.62 9.79 11.91
CA PRO A 191 17.76 11.22 12.15
C PRO A 191 17.09 11.75 13.42
N CYS A 192 16.10 11.05 13.98
CA CYS A 192 15.38 11.49 15.20
C CYS A 192 16.03 11.02 16.51
N VAL A 193 16.91 10.01 16.46
CA VAL A 193 17.59 9.45 17.66
C VAL A 193 18.91 10.18 17.93
N LEU A 194 19.55 10.67 16.88
CA LEU A 194 20.81 11.42 16.95
C LEU A 194 20.80 12.69 17.82
N PRO A 195 19.71 13.49 17.92
CA PRO A 195 19.64 14.61 18.86
C PRO A 195 19.86 14.18 20.32
N VAL A 196 19.20 13.10 20.76
CA VAL A 196 19.32 12.54 22.11
C VAL A 196 20.70 11.93 22.32
N LEU A 197 21.21 11.20 21.31
CA LEU A 197 22.55 10.61 21.32
C LEU A 197 23.63 11.71 21.48
N SER A 198 23.48 12.85 20.81
CA SER A 198 24.42 13.97 20.87
C SER A 198 24.53 14.61 22.26
N LEU A 199 23.41 14.70 22.99
CA LEU A 199 23.37 15.16 24.39
C LEU A 199 24.06 14.15 25.32
N LYS A 200 23.88 12.84 25.07
CA LYS A 200 24.53 11.77 25.82
C LYS A 200 26.04 11.75 25.57
N VAL A 201 26.50 11.89 24.32
CA VAL A 201 27.94 11.97 23.99
C VAL A 201 28.64 13.08 24.77
N LEU A 202 27.98 14.23 24.99
CA LEU A 202 28.52 15.30 25.82
C LEU A 202 28.59 14.94 27.31
N SER A 203 27.62 14.17 27.82
CA SER A 203 27.65 13.61 29.18
C SER A 203 28.75 12.55 29.36
N VAL A 204 28.95 11.70 28.35
CA VAL A 204 29.99 10.66 28.32
C VAL A 204 31.38 11.28 28.35
N ILE A 205 31.60 12.35 27.58
CA ILE A 205 32.88 13.08 27.59
C ILE A 205 33.14 13.73 28.96
N LYS A 206 32.10 14.18 29.67
CA LYS A 206 32.23 14.70 31.05
C LYS A 206 32.50 13.63 32.11
N GLN A 207 32.22 12.36 31.80
CA GLN A 207 32.49 11.22 32.69
C GLN A 207 33.90 10.63 32.49
N VAL A 208 34.64 11.08 31.48
CA VAL A 208 36.07 10.74 31.27
C VAL A 208 36.88 11.29 32.45
N GLY A 209 37.23 10.41 33.40
CA GLY A 209 37.96 10.74 34.63
C GLY A 209 37.21 10.44 35.93
N LYS A 210 35.92 10.08 35.88
CA LYS A 210 35.16 9.55 37.03
C LYS A 210 35.43 8.05 37.23
N GLU A 211 35.10 7.53 38.42
CA GLU A 211 35.24 6.12 38.77
C GLU A 211 34.55 5.22 37.73
N ARG A 212 35.30 4.22 37.21
CA ARG A 212 34.83 3.35 36.10
C ARG A 212 33.51 2.66 36.42
N ALA A 213 33.29 2.28 37.67
CA ALA A 213 32.04 1.64 38.12
C ALA A 213 30.82 2.54 37.88
N HIS A 214 30.92 3.83 38.20
CA HIS A 214 29.80 4.76 38.05
C HIS A 214 29.44 5.01 36.58
N ALA A 215 30.45 5.14 35.71
CA ALA A 215 30.23 5.26 34.26
C ALA A 215 29.51 4.03 33.69
N ARG A 216 29.92 2.81 34.09
CA ARG A 216 29.28 1.56 33.66
C ARG A 216 27.81 1.49 34.04
N MET A 217 27.48 1.82 35.29
CA MET A 217 26.09 1.78 35.77
C MET A 217 25.19 2.76 35.02
N ASN A 218 25.70 3.94 34.63
CA ASN A 218 24.93 4.91 33.86
C ASN A 218 24.58 4.39 32.45
N PHE A 219 25.53 3.73 31.77
CA PHE A 219 25.28 3.11 30.47
C PHE A 219 24.33 1.91 30.57
N LEU A 220 24.53 1.03 31.55
CA LEU A 220 23.63 -0.11 31.80
C LEU A 220 22.20 0.34 32.11
N SER A 221 22.04 1.39 32.90
CA SER A 221 20.73 1.97 33.20
C SER A 221 20.03 2.50 31.94
N THR A 222 20.79 3.05 31.00
CA THR A 222 20.25 3.49 29.70
C THR A 222 19.83 2.32 28.83
N SER A 223 20.68 1.29 28.74
CA SER A 223 20.37 0.05 28.02
C SER A 223 19.14 -0.64 28.60
N ALA A 224 18.98 -0.64 29.92
CA ALA A 224 17.79 -1.16 30.59
C ALA A 224 16.53 -0.40 30.17
N GLY A 225 16.56 0.94 30.12
CA GLY A 225 15.44 1.74 29.63
C GLY A 225 15.02 1.40 28.20
N ILE A 226 15.99 1.17 27.31
CA ILE A 226 15.74 0.75 25.92
C ILE A 226 15.09 -0.63 25.89
N ILE A 227 15.70 -1.63 26.53
CA ILE A 227 15.21 -3.02 26.52
C ILE A 227 13.81 -3.11 27.15
N THR A 228 13.59 -2.44 28.29
CA THR A 228 12.27 -2.40 28.92
C THR A 228 11.21 -1.78 28.00
N SER A 229 11.55 -0.72 27.26
CA SER A 229 10.62 -0.10 26.31
C SER A 229 10.23 -1.06 25.17
N PHE A 230 11.19 -1.79 24.60
CA PHE A 230 10.90 -2.81 23.59
C PHE A 230 10.07 -3.97 24.13
N LEU A 231 10.30 -4.39 25.37
CA LEU A 231 9.48 -5.43 26.02
C LEU A 231 8.05 -4.96 26.29
N VAL A 232 7.86 -3.69 26.67
CA VAL A 232 6.52 -3.10 26.82
C VAL A 232 5.79 -3.05 25.48
N LEU A 233 6.48 -2.66 24.40
CA LEU A 233 5.91 -2.69 23.05
C LEU A 233 5.55 -4.13 22.63
N ALA A 234 6.44 -5.09 22.88
CA ALA A 234 6.20 -6.52 22.59
C ALA A 234 4.96 -7.04 23.33
N ALA A 235 4.82 -6.69 24.62
CA ALA A 235 3.65 -7.07 25.41
C ALA A 235 2.36 -6.44 24.85
N GLY A 236 2.40 -5.17 24.47
CA GLY A 236 1.28 -4.50 23.81
C GLY A 236 0.87 -5.20 22.52
N THR A 237 1.83 -5.50 21.65
CA THR A 237 1.60 -6.22 20.38
C THR A 237 1.07 -7.64 20.62
N ALA A 238 1.59 -8.35 21.62
CA ALA A 238 1.11 -9.69 21.99
C ALA A 238 -0.34 -9.68 22.51
N ILE A 239 -0.71 -8.67 23.30
CA ILE A 239 -2.10 -8.47 23.79
C ILE A 239 -3.03 -8.14 22.63
N LEU A 240 -2.62 -7.27 21.71
CA LEU A 240 -3.42 -6.93 20.53
C LEU A 240 -3.65 -8.17 19.65
N LYS A 241 -2.62 -8.99 19.48
CA LYS A 241 -2.73 -10.27 18.77
C LYS A 241 -3.70 -11.24 19.44
N SER A 242 -3.66 -11.38 20.77
CA SER A 242 -4.58 -12.28 21.48
C SER A 242 -6.03 -11.78 21.48
N ALA A 243 -6.27 -10.50 21.23
CA ALA A 243 -7.59 -9.92 21.08
C ALA A 243 -8.25 -10.20 19.71
N GLY A 244 -7.56 -10.88 18.77
CA GLY A 244 -8.14 -11.25 17.47
C GLY A 244 -8.31 -10.10 16.48
N HIS A 245 -7.79 -8.91 16.82
CA HIS A 245 -7.79 -7.76 15.94
C HIS A 245 -6.55 -7.83 15.03
N ASN A 246 -6.72 -8.20 13.76
CA ASN A 246 -5.70 -8.09 12.70
C ASN A 246 -5.46 -6.60 12.34
N LEU A 247 -5.09 -5.80 13.32
CA LEU A 247 -4.78 -4.39 13.14
C LEU A 247 -3.35 -4.29 12.61
N GLY A 248 -3.22 -4.01 11.31
CA GLY A 248 -1.95 -3.63 10.73
C GLY A 248 -1.39 -2.42 11.49
N TRP A 249 -0.17 -2.53 12.02
CA TRP A 249 0.51 -1.47 12.79
C TRP A 249 0.62 -0.13 12.03
N GLY A 250 0.43 -0.15 10.70
CA GLY A 250 0.38 1.04 9.83
C GLY A 250 -0.93 1.83 9.85
N LEU A 251 -2.03 1.30 10.42
CA LEU A 251 -3.35 1.97 10.42
C LEU A 251 -3.32 3.34 11.12
N HIS A 252 -2.38 3.54 12.05
CA HIS A 252 -2.18 4.83 12.72
C HIS A 252 -1.84 5.97 11.74
N PHE A 253 -1.19 5.69 10.60
CA PHE A 253 -0.88 6.69 9.58
C PHE A 253 -2.09 7.15 8.77
N GLN A 254 -3.22 6.44 8.85
CA GLN A 254 -4.48 6.90 8.29
C GLN A 254 -5.19 7.93 9.18
N SER A 255 -4.82 8.03 10.46
CA SER A 255 -5.42 9.02 11.37
C SER A 255 -4.77 10.40 11.17
N PRO A 256 -5.53 11.44 10.78
CA PRO A 256 -4.98 12.78 10.58
C PRO A 256 -4.43 13.38 11.89
N ILE A 257 -4.99 12.98 13.04
CA ILE A 257 -4.51 13.42 14.35
C ILE A 257 -3.10 12.87 14.63
N PHE A 258 -2.89 11.58 14.34
CA PHE A 258 -1.60 10.93 14.56
C PHE A 258 -0.51 11.50 13.64
N VAL A 259 -0.81 11.62 12.34
CA VAL A 259 0.12 12.23 11.36
C VAL A 259 0.40 13.68 11.70
N GLY A 260 -0.61 14.44 12.16
CA GLY A 260 -0.45 15.81 12.64
C GLY A 260 0.48 15.93 13.84
N LEU A 261 0.29 15.09 14.87
CA LEU A 261 1.20 15.04 16.02
C LEU A 261 2.64 14.68 15.62
N LEU A 262 2.81 13.69 14.75
CA LEU A 262 4.12 13.28 14.25
C LEU A 262 4.81 14.40 13.44
N THR A 263 4.05 15.10 12.60
CA THR A 263 4.51 16.26 11.83
C THR A 263 4.98 17.38 12.76
N LEU A 264 4.20 17.70 13.80
CA LEU A 264 4.53 18.71 14.81
C LEU A 264 5.83 18.35 15.56
N VAL A 265 5.93 17.11 16.05
CA VAL A 265 7.10 16.66 16.82
C VAL A 265 8.36 16.72 15.96
N THR A 266 8.33 16.15 14.75
CA THR A 266 9.49 16.16 13.84
C THR A 266 9.91 17.58 13.45
N PHE A 267 8.95 18.49 13.24
CA PHE A 267 9.22 19.89 12.98
C PHE A 267 9.92 20.59 14.15
N ILE A 268 9.44 20.40 15.38
CA ILE A 268 10.04 20.97 16.59
C ILE A 268 11.50 20.50 16.76
N PHE A 269 11.77 19.22 16.52
CA PHE A 269 13.13 18.68 16.60
C PHE A 269 14.04 19.21 15.49
N ALA A 270 13.52 19.40 14.27
CA ALA A 270 14.25 20.03 13.18
C ALA A 270 14.69 21.46 13.55
N LEU A 271 13.78 22.27 14.08
CA LEU A 271 14.09 23.63 14.55
C LEU A 271 15.08 23.64 15.72
N SER A 272 15.00 22.65 16.62
CA SER A 272 15.96 22.50 17.72
C SER A 272 17.38 22.18 17.20
N LEU A 273 17.51 21.37 16.15
CA LEU A 273 18.80 21.07 15.52
C LEU A 273 19.41 22.28 14.80
N PHE A 274 18.59 23.14 14.21
CA PHE A 274 19.03 24.42 13.65
C PHE A 274 19.43 25.46 14.70
N GLY A 275 19.15 25.18 15.98
CA GLY A 275 19.51 26.06 17.10
C GLY A 275 18.58 27.26 17.24
N VAL A 276 17.37 27.21 16.65
CA VAL A 276 16.34 28.26 16.79
C VAL A 276 15.89 28.36 18.26
N PHE A 277 15.79 27.22 18.94
CA PHE A 277 15.54 27.14 20.38
C PHE A 277 16.23 25.91 20.98
N HIS A 278 16.60 26.02 22.26
CA HIS A 278 17.06 24.89 23.05
C HIS A 278 15.87 24.35 23.83
N LEU A 279 15.50 23.08 23.62
CA LEU A 279 14.50 22.39 24.44
C LEU A 279 15.02 22.35 25.89
N ARG A 280 14.61 23.32 26.71
CA ARG A 280 14.84 23.31 28.15
C ARG A 280 13.73 22.48 28.77
N VAL A 281 14.12 21.37 29.40
CA VAL A 281 13.19 20.57 30.19
C VAL A 281 12.55 21.46 31.26
N PRO A 282 11.23 21.40 31.45
CA PRO A 282 10.54 22.18 32.47
C PRO A 282 11.14 21.99 33.88
N SER A 283 11.15 23.04 34.70
CA SER A 283 11.80 23.06 36.02
C SER A 283 11.29 21.98 36.99
N TRP A 284 10.03 21.57 36.89
CA TRP A 284 9.45 20.49 37.70
C TRP A 284 10.04 19.10 37.42
N ILE A 285 10.54 18.86 36.21
CA ILE A 285 11.31 17.67 35.81
C ILE A 285 12.81 17.85 36.16
N SER A 286 13.28 19.09 36.16
CA SER A 286 14.66 19.44 36.52
C SER A 286 14.98 19.19 38.01
N ASP A 287 14.02 19.44 38.91
CA ASP A 287 14.20 19.25 40.37
C ASP A 287 14.00 17.79 40.82
N SER A 288 13.33 16.95 40.01
CA SER A 288 13.03 15.55 40.33
C SER A 288 14.17 14.57 40.01
N GLY A 289 15.41 15.06 39.86
CA GLY A 289 16.61 14.22 39.79
C GLY A 289 16.93 13.63 38.40
N VAL A 290 16.19 14.00 37.36
CA VAL A 290 16.43 13.60 35.95
C VAL A 290 17.72 14.21 35.38
N HIS A 291 18.22 15.31 35.97
CA HIS A 291 19.48 15.97 35.57
C HIS A 291 20.70 15.75 36.48
N LYS A 292 20.54 15.08 37.64
CA LYS A 292 21.71 14.55 38.35
C LYS A 292 22.23 13.33 37.57
N ASP A 293 23.51 12.98 37.71
CA ASP A 293 24.11 11.70 37.26
C ASP A 293 23.43 10.52 38.01
N SER A 294 22.11 10.41 37.90
CA SER A 294 21.24 9.47 38.60
C SER A 294 20.90 8.33 37.65
N MET A 295 20.77 7.13 38.19
CA MET A 295 20.38 5.96 37.40
C MET A 295 18.99 6.19 36.79
N VAL A 296 18.04 6.76 37.54
CA VAL A 296 16.67 7.01 37.05
C VAL A 296 16.66 7.94 35.83
N GLY A 297 17.44 9.03 35.83
CA GLY A 297 17.54 9.92 34.67
C GLY A 297 18.12 9.21 33.43
N ASN A 298 19.07 8.29 33.64
CA ASN A 298 19.66 7.50 32.56
C ASN A 298 18.71 6.46 31.99
N PHE A 299 17.89 5.83 32.82
CA PHE A 299 16.82 4.92 32.41
C PHE A 299 15.76 5.65 31.56
N LEU A 300 15.25 6.79 32.04
CA LEU A 300 14.25 7.58 31.31
C LEU A 300 14.80 8.13 29.99
N ALA A 301 16.09 8.47 29.93
CA ALA A 301 16.74 8.84 28.68
C ALA A 301 16.72 7.68 27.66
N GLY A 302 16.85 6.43 28.12
CA GLY A 302 16.68 5.24 27.27
C GLY A 302 15.25 5.11 26.73
N VAL A 303 14.25 5.29 27.59
CA VAL A 303 12.82 5.27 27.22
C VAL A 303 12.49 6.34 26.18
N LEU A 304 12.94 7.57 26.42
CA LEU A 304 12.78 8.69 25.48
C LEU A 304 13.45 8.40 24.14
N ALA A 305 14.66 7.84 24.15
CA ALA A 305 15.37 7.48 22.93
C ALA A 305 14.60 6.43 22.12
N THR A 306 14.03 5.41 22.77
CA THR A 306 13.18 4.41 22.10
C THR A 306 11.94 5.06 21.51
N LEU A 307 11.17 5.83 22.30
CA LEU A 307 9.91 6.45 21.87
C LEU A 307 10.08 7.43 20.69
N LEU A 308 11.15 8.23 20.70
CA LEU A 308 11.50 9.13 19.60
C LEU A 308 12.02 8.38 18.37
N GLY A 309 12.69 7.24 18.58
CA GLY A 309 13.15 6.38 17.50
C GLY A 309 12.00 5.71 16.75
N THR A 310 11.01 5.20 17.48
CA THR A 310 9.84 4.49 16.93
C THR A 310 9.11 5.32 15.87
N ALA A 311 9.02 6.63 16.09
CA ALA A 311 8.23 7.57 15.31
C ALA A 311 8.74 7.76 13.86
N CYS A 312 10.06 7.72 13.63
CA CYS A 312 10.62 7.87 12.27
C CYS A 312 11.21 6.59 11.68
N THR A 313 11.14 5.48 12.42
CA THR A 313 11.52 4.16 11.93
C THR A 313 10.32 3.35 11.46
N ALA A 314 9.15 4.00 11.31
CA ALA A 314 7.90 3.32 11.01
C ALA A 314 7.97 2.33 9.84
N PRO A 315 8.63 2.62 8.69
CA PRO A 315 8.73 1.63 7.61
C PRO A 315 9.50 0.36 8.01
N VAL A 316 10.57 0.50 8.80
CA VAL A 316 11.42 -0.62 9.25
C VAL A 316 10.77 -1.38 10.41
N LEU A 317 10.07 -0.66 11.29
CA LEU A 317 9.36 -1.26 12.40
C LEU A 317 8.10 -1.99 11.93
N VAL A 318 7.40 -1.48 10.92
CA VAL A 318 6.21 -2.13 10.33
C VAL A 318 6.57 -3.51 9.79
N THR A 319 7.66 -3.67 9.03
CA THR A 319 8.06 -4.99 8.51
C THR A 319 8.44 -5.97 9.63
N ALA A 320 9.20 -5.52 10.63
CA ALA A 320 9.56 -6.34 11.79
C ALA A 320 8.33 -6.76 12.62
N VAL A 321 7.38 -5.85 12.81
CA VAL A 321 6.13 -6.11 13.55
C VAL A 321 5.20 -7.01 12.76
N SER A 322 5.03 -6.82 11.45
CA SER A 322 4.22 -7.69 10.60
C SER A 322 4.75 -9.13 10.60
N PHE A 323 6.07 -9.31 10.49
CA PHE A 323 6.70 -10.63 10.61
C PHE A 323 6.50 -11.24 12.02
N ALA A 324 6.67 -10.45 13.08
CA ALA A 324 6.44 -10.90 14.45
C ALA A 324 4.96 -11.29 14.71
N LEU A 325 4.01 -10.58 14.08
CA LEU A 325 2.58 -10.87 14.17
C LEU A 325 2.19 -12.15 13.40
N ALA A 326 2.97 -12.57 12.40
CA ALA A 326 2.76 -13.85 11.72
C ALA A 326 3.21 -15.08 12.55
N GLY A 327 4.18 -14.91 13.47
CA GLY A 327 4.75 -15.99 14.29
C GLY A 327 3.94 -16.37 15.54
N SER A 328 4.59 -16.90 16.56
CA SER A 328 4.03 -17.15 17.90
C SER A 328 4.15 -15.92 18.82
N VAL A 329 3.48 -15.92 19.98
CA VAL A 329 3.68 -14.86 21.01
C VAL A 329 5.13 -14.83 21.47
N PHE A 330 5.80 -15.99 21.51
CA PHE A 330 7.21 -16.08 21.86
C PHE A 330 8.11 -15.35 20.84
N ASP A 331 7.77 -15.43 19.55
CA ASP A 331 8.54 -14.77 18.48
C ASP A 331 8.46 -13.25 18.57
N ILE A 332 7.30 -12.70 18.98
CA ILE A 332 7.14 -11.27 19.27
C ILE A 332 8.11 -10.84 20.37
N PHE A 333 8.12 -11.53 21.50
CA PHE A 333 9.03 -11.19 22.60
C PHE A 333 10.50 -11.34 22.20
N LEU A 334 10.85 -12.37 21.43
CA LEU A 334 12.22 -12.60 21.02
C LEU A 334 12.71 -11.51 20.03
N ILE A 335 11.96 -11.23 18.97
CA ILE A 335 12.32 -10.24 17.95
C ILE A 335 12.48 -8.86 18.59
N PHE A 336 11.51 -8.42 19.39
CA PHE A 336 11.59 -7.12 20.07
C PHE A 336 12.76 -7.04 21.06
N THR A 337 13.05 -8.13 21.78
CA THR A 337 14.21 -8.16 22.68
C THR A 337 15.51 -8.04 21.89
N ILE A 338 15.66 -8.77 20.78
CA ILE A 338 16.86 -8.71 19.94
C ILE A 338 17.02 -7.33 19.30
N MET A 339 15.94 -6.72 18.82
CA MET A 339 15.95 -5.34 18.33
C MET A 339 16.33 -4.34 19.42
N GLY A 340 15.79 -4.50 20.63
CA GLY A 340 16.14 -3.68 21.78
C GLY A 340 17.61 -3.82 22.17
N VAL A 341 18.17 -5.04 22.12
CA VAL A 341 19.60 -5.31 22.33
C VAL A 341 20.44 -4.68 21.22
N GLY A 342 20.00 -4.75 19.95
CA GLY A 342 20.66 -4.08 18.82
C GLY A 342 20.70 -2.56 18.99
N MET A 343 19.60 -1.95 19.43
CA MET A 343 19.56 -0.51 19.73
C MET A 343 20.43 -0.15 20.94
N ALA A 344 20.43 -1.00 21.98
CA ALA A 344 21.22 -0.82 23.19
C ALA A 344 22.72 -1.12 22.99
N PHE A 345 23.11 -1.75 21.88
CA PHE A 345 24.46 -2.26 21.62
C PHE A 345 25.57 -1.21 21.81
N PRO A 346 25.47 0.03 21.27
CA PRO A 346 26.51 1.04 21.50
C PRO A 346 26.70 1.39 22.98
N TYR A 347 25.60 1.43 23.75
CA TYR A 347 25.64 1.72 25.19
C TYR A 347 26.21 0.54 25.98
N LEU A 348 25.85 -0.70 25.62
CA LEU A 348 26.43 -1.92 26.20
C LEU A 348 27.93 -2.02 25.93
N LEU A 349 28.38 -1.63 24.73
CA LEU A 349 29.80 -1.58 24.37
C LEU A 349 30.57 -0.56 25.23
N PHE A 350 30.00 0.64 25.44
CA PHE A 350 30.57 1.64 26.33
C PHE A 350 30.53 1.22 27.81
N ALA A 351 29.53 0.45 28.23
CA ALA A 351 29.48 -0.16 29.56
C ALA A 351 30.58 -1.23 29.74
N ALA A 352 30.84 -2.06 28.73
CA ALA A 352 31.88 -3.09 28.80
C ALA A 352 33.27 -2.46 28.97
N ASN A 353 33.60 -1.48 28.11
CA ASN A 353 34.87 -0.77 28.17
C ASN A 353 34.68 0.74 27.93
N PRO A 354 34.64 1.55 29.00
CA PRO A 354 34.48 3.01 28.89
C PRO A 354 35.56 3.70 28.07
N ASN A 355 36.73 3.06 27.86
CA ASN A 355 37.82 3.64 27.07
C ASN A 355 37.49 3.76 25.58
N PHE A 356 36.47 3.06 25.07
CA PHE A 356 35.99 3.26 23.69
C PHE A 356 35.48 4.69 23.44
N ALA A 357 35.07 5.42 24.50
CA ALA A 357 34.70 6.83 24.39
C ALA A 357 35.85 7.72 23.88
N ASN A 358 37.11 7.31 24.08
CA ASN A 358 38.29 8.05 23.59
C ASN A 358 38.44 8.01 22.05
N PHE A 359 37.71 7.12 21.38
CA PHE A 359 37.72 7.01 19.91
C PHE A 359 36.76 8.01 19.25
N LEU A 360 35.83 8.59 20.01
CA LEU A 360 34.86 9.56 19.49
C LEU A 360 35.55 10.89 19.11
N PRO A 361 35.19 11.50 17.97
CA PRO A 361 35.71 12.80 17.58
C PRO A 361 35.28 13.86 18.60
N LYS A 362 36.22 14.73 18.99
CA LYS A 362 35.89 15.84 19.90
C LYS A 362 34.84 16.75 19.25
N PRO A 363 33.82 17.23 19.99
CA PRO A 363 32.82 18.13 19.44
C PRO A 363 33.50 19.39 18.88
N GLY A 364 33.15 19.74 17.65
CA GLY A 364 33.78 20.81 16.86
C GLY A 364 32.93 21.16 15.64
N LYS A 365 33.55 21.75 14.60
CA LYS A 365 32.82 22.23 13.40
C LYS A 365 32.02 21.13 12.68
N TRP A 366 32.56 19.91 12.63
CA TRP A 366 31.88 18.75 12.02
C TRP A 366 30.52 18.46 12.67
N MET A 367 30.41 18.62 14.01
CA MET A 367 29.15 18.40 14.73
C MET A 367 28.08 19.41 14.30
N ASN A 368 28.46 20.66 14.04
CA ASN A 368 27.50 21.67 13.55
C ASN A 368 27.03 21.35 12.12
N THR A 369 27.94 20.94 11.22
CA THR A 369 27.56 20.54 9.87
C THR A 369 26.65 19.30 9.89
N ALA A 370 26.97 18.31 10.73
CA ALA A 370 26.13 17.12 10.91
C ALA A 370 24.73 17.49 11.43
N LYS A 371 24.63 18.37 12.44
CA LYS A 371 23.34 18.88 12.95
C LYS A 371 22.52 19.59 11.87
N GLN A 372 23.17 20.42 11.04
CA GLN A 372 22.50 21.14 9.96
C GLN A 372 21.97 20.20 8.87
N ILE A 373 22.78 19.23 8.42
CA ILE A 373 22.36 18.21 7.44
C ILE A 373 21.18 17.40 7.99
N LEU A 374 21.25 17.01 9.26
CA LEU A 374 20.21 16.21 9.88
C LEU A 374 18.92 16.99 10.14
N GLY A 375 19.05 18.26 10.55
CA GLY A 375 17.92 19.18 10.69
C GLY A 375 17.21 19.39 9.35
N LEU A 376 17.96 19.50 8.25
CA LEU A 376 17.39 19.58 6.91
C LEU A 376 16.63 18.31 6.52
N LEU A 377 17.20 17.13 6.77
CA LEU A 377 16.50 15.85 6.52
C LEU A 377 15.20 15.74 7.33
N LEU A 378 15.22 16.08 8.63
CA LEU A 378 14.00 16.08 9.46
C LEU A 378 12.96 17.09 8.97
N LEU A 379 13.40 18.26 8.49
CA LEU A 379 12.49 19.27 7.93
C LEU A 379 11.85 18.77 6.64
N LEU A 380 12.61 18.11 5.75
CA LEU A 380 12.06 17.47 4.55
C LEU A 380 11.04 16.37 4.92
N THR A 381 11.34 15.53 5.91
CA THR A 381 10.39 14.52 6.40
C THR A 381 9.13 15.14 6.97
N SER A 382 9.26 16.23 7.74
CA SER A 382 8.11 16.95 8.31
C SER A 382 7.24 17.58 7.21
N LEU A 383 7.84 18.18 6.18
CA LEU A 383 7.10 18.71 5.03
C LEU A 383 6.38 17.60 4.27
N TRP A 384 7.02 16.45 4.07
CA TRP A 384 6.41 15.29 3.44
C TRP A 384 5.21 14.78 4.25
N LEU A 385 5.34 14.59 5.56
CA LEU A 385 4.22 14.23 6.44
C LEU A 385 3.08 15.27 6.43
N GLY A 386 3.43 16.56 6.36
CA GLY A 386 2.46 17.64 6.20
C GLY A 386 1.65 17.57 4.90
N SER A 387 2.28 17.13 3.80
CA SER A 387 1.56 16.93 2.52
C SER A 387 0.55 15.78 2.60
N ILE A 388 0.89 14.69 3.30
CA ILE A 388 -0.04 13.58 3.57
C ILE A 388 -1.23 14.06 4.41
N LEU A 389 -0.96 14.83 5.48
CA LEU A 389 -2.02 15.40 6.31
C LEU A 389 -2.94 16.33 5.53
N TYR A 390 -2.39 17.14 4.62
CA TYR A 390 -3.17 18.02 3.75
C TYR A 390 -4.14 17.21 2.87
N GLY A 391 -3.66 16.14 2.24
CA GLY A 391 -4.51 15.24 1.45
C GLY A 391 -5.65 14.61 2.26
N GLN A 392 -5.38 14.24 3.52
CA GLN A 392 -6.39 13.69 4.43
C GLN A 392 -7.48 14.69 4.83
N LEU A 393 -7.16 15.99 4.91
CA LEU A 393 -8.12 17.02 5.31
C LEU A 393 -9.01 17.47 4.13
N VAL A 394 -8.46 17.59 2.92
CA VAL A 394 -9.16 18.13 1.74
C VAL A 394 -10.26 17.19 1.22
N MET A 395 -10.13 15.87 1.38
CA MET A 395 -11.13 14.89 0.92
C MET A 395 -12.46 14.91 1.70
N THR A 396 -12.57 15.72 2.76
CA THR A 396 -13.76 15.75 3.63
C THR A 396 -14.78 16.83 3.24
N GLU A 397 -14.45 17.78 2.33
CA GLU A 397 -15.26 19.00 2.14
C GLU A 397 -16.04 19.15 0.82
N THR A 398 -16.03 18.20 -0.13
CA THR A 398 -16.76 18.39 -1.40
C THR A 398 -17.94 17.44 -1.58
N SER A 399 -19.09 17.83 -1.04
CA SER A 399 -20.39 17.37 -1.56
C SER A 399 -21.36 18.56 -1.61
N PRO A 400 -21.58 19.19 -2.78
CA PRO A 400 -22.70 20.10 -2.96
C PRO A 400 -23.93 19.28 -3.38
N MET A 401 -24.89 19.14 -2.46
CA MET A 401 -26.28 18.84 -2.79
C MET A 401 -26.89 20.04 -3.52
N GLY A 402 -27.42 19.83 -4.73
CA GLY A 402 -28.11 20.85 -5.52
C GLY A 402 -29.30 20.28 -6.29
N GLU A 403 -30.49 20.53 -5.74
CA GLU A 403 -31.84 20.66 -6.33
C GLU A 403 -32.30 19.78 -7.52
N ALA A 404 -33.34 18.97 -7.28
CA ALA A 404 -34.12 18.25 -8.29
C ALA A 404 -35.25 19.12 -8.86
N LYS A 405 -35.36 19.17 -10.19
CA LYS A 405 -36.52 19.68 -10.94
C LYS A 405 -37.43 18.52 -11.35
N THR A 406 -38.74 18.75 -11.29
CA THR A 406 -39.79 17.82 -11.72
C THR A 406 -39.96 17.85 -13.24
N THR A 407 -39.51 16.81 -13.93
CA THR A 407 -39.80 16.50 -15.34
C THR A 407 -40.60 15.18 -15.38
N GLU A 408 -41.52 15.03 -16.34
CA GLU A 408 -42.26 13.76 -16.55
C GLU A 408 -41.25 12.61 -16.69
N GLU A 409 -41.35 11.60 -15.83
CA GLU A 409 -40.35 10.54 -15.69
C GLU A 409 -40.35 9.62 -16.93
N VAL A 410 -39.20 9.50 -17.60
CA VAL A 410 -39.04 8.63 -18.78
C VAL A 410 -39.26 7.17 -18.40
N ILE A 411 -40.23 6.51 -19.04
CA ILE A 411 -40.56 5.10 -18.79
C ILE A 411 -39.67 4.20 -19.63
N TRP A 412 -38.85 3.39 -18.97
CA TRP A 412 -38.04 2.34 -19.59
C TRP A 412 -38.76 0.99 -19.51
N TYR A 413 -39.04 0.40 -20.67
CA TYR A 413 -39.58 -0.96 -20.77
C TYR A 413 -38.45 -2.00 -20.76
N GLU A 414 -38.74 -3.20 -20.28
CA GLU A 414 -37.83 -4.34 -20.42
C GLU A 414 -37.64 -4.68 -21.91
N PHE A 415 -36.41 -5.02 -22.30
CA PHE A 415 -36.09 -5.34 -23.68
C PHE A 415 -36.87 -6.55 -24.18
N ASP A 416 -37.53 -6.39 -25.32
CA ASP A 416 -38.28 -7.42 -26.01
C ASP A 416 -38.11 -7.25 -27.52
N GLU A 417 -37.26 -8.08 -28.13
CA GLU A 417 -36.93 -8.01 -29.55
C GLU A 417 -38.17 -8.22 -30.44
N GLU A 418 -39.11 -9.08 -30.01
CA GLU A 418 -40.27 -9.47 -30.82
C GLU A 418 -41.27 -8.32 -31.00
N LYS A 419 -41.28 -7.35 -30.07
CA LYS A 419 -42.17 -6.18 -30.13
C LYS A 419 -41.66 -5.05 -31.01
N ILE A 420 -40.37 -5.03 -31.33
CA ILE A 420 -39.76 -3.92 -32.09
C ILE A 420 -40.45 -3.74 -33.46
N PRO A 421 -40.64 -4.79 -34.29
CA PRO A 421 -41.30 -4.64 -35.60
C PRO A 421 -42.74 -4.13 -35.48
N GLU A 422 -43.51 -4.62 -34.50
CA GLU A 422 -44.89 -4.20 -34.28
C GLU A 422 -44.98 -2.71 -33.93
N LEU A 423 -44.11 -2.23 -33.05
CA LEU A 423 -44.05 -0.82 -32.66
C LEU A 423 -43.61 0.08 -33.83
N VAL A 424 -42.64 -0.39 -34.62
CA VAL A 424 -42.18 0.31 -35.82
C VAL A 424 -43.31 0.42 -36.85
N GLU A 425 -44.09 -0.65 -37.08
CA GLU A 425 -45.28 -0.61 -37.96
C GLU A 425 -46.37 0.35 -37.46
N GLN A 426 -46.48 0.54 -36.15
CA GLN A 426 -47.37 1.54 -35.52
C GLN A 426 -46.85 2.99 -35.62
N GLY A 427 -45.71 3.22 -36.29
CA GLY A 427 -45.10 4.54 -36.44
C GLY A 427 -44.36 5.02 -35.19
N LYS A 428 -43.94 4.10 -34.31
CA LYS A 428 -43.11 4.42 -33.14
C LYS A 428 -41.63 4.34 -33.47
N VAL A 429 -40.85 5.20 -32.84
CA VAL A 429 -39.40 5.09 -32.77
C VAL A 429 -39.04 4.31 -31.50
N VAL A 430 -38.25 3.25 -31.62
CA VAL A 430 -37.83 2.43 -30.49
C VAL A 430 -36.33 2.64 -30.24
N PHE A 431 -35.99 3.16 -29.06
CA PHE A 431 -34.61 3.27 -28.58
C PHE A 431 -34.27 2.06 -27.70
N VAL A 432 -33.25 1.30 -28.09
CA VAL A 432 -32.77 0.12 -27.36
C VAL A 432 -31.43 0.42 -26.70
N ASP A 433 -31.34 0.20 -25.39
CA ASP A 433 -30.12 0.29 -24.56
C ASP A 433 -29.83 -1.08 -23.91
N ILE A 434 -28.83 -1.80 -24.40
CA ILE A 434 -28.33 -3.00 -23.71
C ILE A 434 -27.11 -2.62 -22.88
N THR A 435 -27.27 -2.80 -21.57
CA THR A 435 -26.45 -2.18 -20.53
C THR A 435 -26.12 -3.16 -19.41
N ALA A 436 -25.27 -2.76 -18.47
CA ALA A 436 -25.07 -3.45 -17.20
C ALA A 436 -24.55 -2.48 -16.13
N SER A 437 -24.82 -2.78 -14.87
CA SER A 437 -24.22 -2.06 -13.72
C SER A 437 -22.70 -2.14 -13.72
N TRP A 438 -22.13 -3.29 -14.11
CA TRP A 438 -20.69 -3.49 -14.21
C TRP A 438 -20.04 -2.89 -15.48
N CYS A 439 -20.75 -2.14 -16.32
CA CYS A 439 -20.19 -1.65 -17.59
C CYS A 439 -19.93 -0.14 -17.56
N VAL A 440 -18.64 0.26 -17.61
CA VAL A 440 -18.21 1.67 -17.47
C VAL A 440 -18.79 2.50 -18.61
N ASN A 441 -18.52 2.12 -19.85
CA ASN A 441 -19.04 2.85 -21.01
C ASN A 441 -20.59 2.93 -21.00
N CYS A 442 -21.27 1.93 -20.42
CA CYS A 442 -22.72 1.95 -20.28
C CYS A 442 -23.19 2.99 -19.25
N GLN A 443 -22.57 3.04 -18.07
CA GLN A 443 -22.87 4.08 -17.08
C GLN A 443 -22.52 5.47 -17.63
N ALA A 444 -21.52 5.58 -18.51
CA ALA A 444 -21.04 6.85 -19.03
C ALA A 444 -22.08 7.43 -19.98
N ASN A 445 -22.56 6.58 -20.89
CA ASN A 445 -23.68 6.90 -21.77
C ASN A 445 -24.93 7.26 -20.97
N LYS A 446 -25.22 6.52 -19.90
CA LYS A 446 -26.38 6.81 -19.04
C LYS A 446 -26.28 8.20 -18.42
N ILE A 447 -25.19 8.51 -17.71
CA ILE A 447 -25.05 9.76 -16.95
C ILE A 447 -24.85 10.97 -17.86
N ARG A 448 -24.09 10.83 -18.95
CA ARG A 448 -23.69 11.98 -19.80
C ARG A 448 -24.65 12.25 -20.96
N VAL A 449 -25.44 11.27 -21.36
CA VAL A 449 -26.29 11.36 -22.54
C VAL A 449 -27.74 11.01 -22.18
N LEU A 450 -28.01 9.76 -21.81
CA LEU A 450 -29.38 9.23 -21.74
C LEU A 450 -30.22 9.81 -20.59
N ALA A 451 -29.59 10.14 -19.46
CA ALA A 451 -30.23 10.72 -18.28
C ALA A 451 -29.98 12.24 -18.18
N THR A 452 -29.87 12.91 -19.33
CA THR A 452 -29.80 14.38 -19.39
C THR A 452 -31.14 14.93 -19.84
N ASP A 453 -31.56 16.08 -19.28
CA ASP A 453 -32.83 16.74 -19.58
C ASP A 453 -33.16 16.77 -21.09
N GLU A 454 -32.14 17.09 -21.90
CA GLU A 454 -32.23 17.21 -23.36
C GLU A 454 -32.58 15.90 -24.10
N ILE A 455 -32.15 14.75 -23.59
CA ILE A 455 -32.48 13.43 -24.17
C ILE A 455 -33.74 12.87 -23.51
N GLU A 456 -33.94 13.11 -22.21
CA GLU A 456 -35.16 12.71 -21.52
C GLU A 456 -36.41 13.39 -22.11
N GLU A 457 -36.31 14.67 -22.52
CA GLU A 457 -37.36 15.36 -23.28
C GLU A 457 -37.70 14.69 -24.61
N ILE A 458 -36.74 14.02 -25.26
CA ILE A 458 -36.96 13.26 -26.50
C ILE A 458 -37.60 11.91 -26.18
N PHE A 459 -37.12 11.23 -25.16
CA PHE A 459 -37.65 9.94 -24.73
C PHE A 459 -39.05 10.05 -24.11
N ALA A 460 -39.43 11.22 -23.59
CA ALA A 460 -40.78 11.51 -23.12
C ALA A 460 -41.79 11.75 -24.25
N GLN A 461 -41.36 11.86 -25.51
CA GLN A 461 -42.27 12.08 -26.64
C GLN A 461 -43.14 10.85 -26.90
N LYS A 462 -44.42 11.05 -27.21
CA LYS A 462 -45.41 9.96 -27.32
C LYS A 462 -45.13 8.94 -28.43
N ASP A 463 -44.31 9.31 -29.41
CA ASP A 463 -43.88 8.47 -30.52
C ASP A 463 -42.59 7.69 -30.22
N VAL A 464 -41.90 7.98 -29.11
CA VAL A 464 -40.66 7.30 -28.72
C VAL A 464 -40.92 6.29 -27.61
N ILE A 465 -40.44 5.07 -27.80
CA ILE A 465 -40.49 3.98 -26.82
C ILE A 465 -39.05 3.64 -26.44
N THR A 466 -38.73 3.64 -25.15
CA THR A 466 -37.41 3.22 -24.67
C THR A 466 -37.45 1.80 -24.12
N MET A 467 -36.51 0.97 -24.53
CA MET A 467 -36.34 -0.41 -24.09
C MET A 467 -34.93 -0.63 -23.53
N ARG A 468 -34.82 -1.34 -22.41
CA ARG A 468 -33.55 -1.62 -21.75
C ARG A 468 -33.36 -3.11 -21.48
N GLY A 469 -32.23 -3.65 -21.91
CA GLY A 469 -31.77 -4.99 -21.53
C GLY A 469 -30.65 -4.89 -20.52
N ASP A 470 -30.81 -5.47 -19.32
CA ASP A 470 -29.81 -5.43 -18.25
C ASP A 470 -29.01 -6.75 -18.17
N MET A 471 -27.76 -6.69 -18.64
CA MET A 471 -26.78 -7.77 -18.60
C MET A 471 -25.92 -7.78 -17.32
N THR A 472 -26.37 -7.13 -16.24
CA THR A 472 -25.72 -7.24 -14.91
C THR A 472 -25.55 -8.70 -14.50
N LYS A 473 -26.52 -9.55 -14.86
CA LYS A 473 -26.41 -11.01 -14.76
C LYS A 473 -26.28 -11.61 -16.16
N PRO A 474 -25.62 -12.77 -16.34
CA PRO A 474 -25.52 -13.42 -17.64
C PRO A 474 -26.90 -13.69 -18.25
N GLN A 475 -27.19 -13.09 -19.41
CA GLN A 475 -28.44 -13.29 -20.16
C GLN A 475 -28.12 -13.72 -21.59
N LYS A 476 -28.39 -15.00 -21.90
CA LYS A 476 -28.03 -15.59 -23.20
C LYS A 476 -28.73 -14.91 -24.38
N HIS A 477 -30.01 -14.55 -24.23
CA HIS A 477 -30.80 -13.94 -25.30
C HIS A 477 -30.30 -12.54 -25.68
N LEU A 478 -29.85 -11.72 -24.71
CA LEU A 478 -29.26 -10.40 -24.98
C LEU A 478 -27.93 -10.52 -25.75
N LEU A 479 -27.10 -11.49 -25.38
CA LEU A 479 -25.87 -11.82 -26.12
C LEU A 479 -26.14 -12.29 -27.56
N GLU A 480 -27.17 -13.11 -27.76
CA GLU A 480 -27.58 -13.56 -29.10
C GLU A 480 -28.08 -12.40 -29.96
N TYR A 481 -28.86 -11.49 -29.38
CA TYR A 481 -29.32 -10.27 -30.05
C TYR A 481 -28.15 -9.37 -30.48
N ILE A 482 -27.22 -9.03 -29.58
CA ILE A 482 -26.07 -8.16 -29.90
C ILE A 482 -25.19 -8.80 -30.99
N LYS A 483 -25.01 -10.13 -30.96
CA LYS A 483 -24.23 -10.88 -31.96
C LYS A 483 -24.81 -10.78 -33.38
N LYS A 484 -26.12 -10.60 -33.55
CA LYS A 484 -26.74 -10.40 -34.88
C LYS A 484 -26.14 -9.19 -35.61
N TYR A 485 -25.68 -8.19 -34.86
CA TYR A 485 -25.09 -6.96 -35.37
C TYR A 485 -23.56 -6.98 -35.43
N ASN A 486 -22.94 -8.17 -35.35
CA ASN A 486 -21.49 -8.34 -35.31
C ASN A 486 -20.82 -7.52 -34.18
N ARG A 487 -21.51 -7.49 -33.04
CA ARG A 487 -21.02 -6.91 -31.78
C ARG A 487 -20.89 -8.03 -30.75
N TYR A 488 -19.90 -7.92 -29.86
CA TYR A 488 -19.55 -8.99 -28.92
C TYR A 488 -19.68 -8.58 -27.45
N GLY A 489 -20.15 -7.36 -27.18
CA GLY A 489 -20.27 -6.84 -25.83
C GLY A 489 -21.14 -5.60 -25.74
N ILE A 490 -21.34 -5.15 -24.50
CA ILE A 490 -22.03 -3.92 -24.14
C ILE A 490 -21.00 -2.78 -23.95
N PRO A 491 -21.41 -1.49 -24.04
CA PRO A 491 -22.76 -1.01 -24.36
C PRO A 491 -23.16 -1.29 -25.80
N PHE A 492 -24.43 -1.63 -26.00
CA PHE A 492 -25.04 -1.71 -27.33
C PHE A 492 -26.27 -0.81 -27.36
N ASN A 493 -26.30 0.14 -28.30
CA ASN A 493 -27.42 1.05 -28.48
C ASN A 493 -27.88 1.04 -29.93
N ALA A 494 -29.20 1.00 -30.14
CA ALA A 494 -29.80 1.01 -31.46
C ALA A 494 -31.10 1.80 -31.48
N VAL A 495 -31.41 2.43 -32.62
CA VAL A 495 -32.66 3.18 -32.82
C VAL A 495 -33.41 2.61 -34.01
N TYR A 496 -34.65 2.19 -33.79
CA TYR A 496 -35.53 1.64 -34.81
C TYR A 496 -36.67 2.61 -35.10
N GLY A 497 -37.18 2.58 -36.32
CA GLY A 497 -38.36 3.36 -36.70
C GLY A 497 -38.78 3.08 -38.13
N THR A 498 -39.83 3.73 -38.60
CA THR A 498 -40.42 3.51 -39.94
C THR A 498 -39.41 3.72 -41.07
N SER A 499 -38.52 4.70 -40.94
CA SER A 499 -37.44 4.96 -41.90
C SER A 499 -36.20 4.09 -41.69
N ALA A 500 -36.13 3.33 -40.59
CA ALA A 500 -35.00 2.46 -40.25
C ALA A 500 -35.44 1.17 -39.52
N PRO A 501 -36.19 0.27 -40.19
CA PRO A 501 -36.72 -0.94 -39.57
C PRO A 501 -35.64 -1.94 -39.16
N GLU A 502 -34.48 -1.92 -39.81
CA GLU A 502 -33.31 -2.76 -39.47
C GLU A 502 -32.48 -2.22 -38.29
N GLY A 503 -32.79 -1.01 -37.83
CA GLY A 503 -32.10 -0.33 -36.73
C GLY A 503 -30.87 0.48 -37.17
N ILE A 504 -30.72 1.66 -36.57
CA ILE A 504 -29.53 2.51 -36.66
C ILE A 504 -28.66 2.17 -35.45
N LEU A 505 -27.53 1.49 -35.69
CA LEU A 505 -26.56 1.20 -34.65
C LEU A 505 -25.80 2.47 -34.25
N LEU A 506 -25.73 2.71 -32.95
CA LEU A 506 -24.96 3.80 -32.40
C LEU A 506 -23.55 3.33 -32.01
N GLU A 507 -22.64 4.30 -31.89
CA GLU A 507 -21.30 4.04 -31.38
C GLU A 507 -21.35 3.59 -29.91
N PRO A 508 -20.38 2.78 -29.44
CA PRO A 508 -20.34 2.33 -28.04
C PRO A 508 -20.30 3.49 -27.04
N LEU A 509 -19.68 4.61 -27.39
CA LEU A 509 -19.75 5.85 -26.62
C LEU A 509 -20.72 6.81 -27.31
N LEU A 510 -21.80 7.13 -26.61
CA LEU A 510 -22.85 7.98 -27.15
C LEU A 510 -22.46 9.45 -27.09
N SER A 511 -22.95 10.20 -28.06
CA SER A 511 -23.08 11.65 -27.98
C SER A 511 -24.55 12.03 -28.09
N LYS A 512 -24.93 13.16 -27.50
CA LYS A 512 -26.31 13.66 -27.56
C LYS A 512 -26.76 13.90 -28.99
N ASP A 513 -25.86 14.46 -29.81
CA ASP A 513 -26.13 14.72 -31.22
C ASP A 513 -26.36 13.44 -32.03
N ALA A 514 -25.61 12.37 -31.74
CA ALA A 514 -25.81 11.09 -32.41
C ALA A 514 -27.16 10.45 -32.06
N VAL A 515 -27.56 10.49 -30.79
CA VAL A 515 -28.88 10.00 -30.35
C VAL A 515 -29.99 10.79 -31.01
N LYS A 516 -29.91 12.12 -30.99
CA LYS A 516 -30.87 13.02 -31.65
C LYS A 516 -31.00 12.75 -33.14
N ALA A 517 -29.86 12.71 -33.84
CA ALA A 517 -29.83 12.47 -35.27
C ALA A 517 -30.38 11.09 -35.63
N ALA A 518 -30.11 10.06 -34.82
CA ALA A 518 -30.65 8.72 -35.04
C ALA A 518 -32.16 8.65 -34.81
N VAL A 519 -32.69 9.29 -33.75
CA VAL A 519 -34.14 9.36 -33.49
C VAL A 519 -34.85 10.08 -34.64
N GLU A 520 -34.36 11.24 -35.07
CA GLU A 520 -34.97 11.97 -36.19
C GLU A 520 -34.86 11.23 -37.51
N LYS A 521 -33.76 10.50 -37.74
CA LYS A 521 -33.58 9.69 -38.96
C LYS A 521 -34.43 8.42 -38.97
N ALA A 522 -34.79 7.90 -37.79
CA ALA A 522 -35.59 6.69 -37.65
C ALA A 522 -37.09 6.94 -37.86
N ARG A 523 -37.57 8.17 -37.59
CA ARG A 523 -38.91 8.62 -37.98
C ARG A 523 -39.10 8.49 -39.50
#